data_AF-A0A2W4LWT9-F1
#
_entry.id   AF-A0A2W4LWT9-F1
#
_cell.length_a   1.000
_cell.length_b   1.000
_cell.length_c   1.000
_cell.angle_alpha   90.00
_cell.angle_beta   90.00
_cell.angle_gamma   90.00
#
_symmetry.space_group_name_H-M   'P 1'
#
loop_
_entity.id
_entity.type
_entity.pdbx_description
1 polymer ?
#
loop_
_entity_poly.entity_id
_entity_poly.type
_entity_poly.pdbx_seq_one_letter_code
_entity_poly.pdbx_strand_id
1 'polypeptide(L)'
;MPNLAGWENRAPRAILEERTGLPVELGNDANAAALGEWYFGAGRGLRNLVYVTVSTGIGGGVIADGRLLLGHRGAAAEVGHHIIDWETLASWENLAAGPALARAAAEAMASNPHTLLHSLATPATVTAGDVARAAAAGDAVAQQLMDREGDLLGAGLVNMLHLYSPNLILLGGGVAINNPQLIERARRVIETRAMEAYRSVPVRLAELGERAGLLGAVALFLHMREGRA
;
A
#
# COMPACT_ATOMS: atom_id res chain seq x y z
N MET A 1 -0.33 14.20 -12.62
CA MET A 1 -0.63 12.89 -11.98
C MET A 1 -0.07 11.81 -12.89
N PRO A 2 0.89 10.99 -12.44
CA PRO A 2 1.64 10.07 -13.31
C PRO A 2 0.76 9.07 -14.08
N ASN A 3 -0.43 8.74 -13.55
CA ASN A 3 -1.32 7.72 -14.11
C ASN A 3 -2.56 8.28 -14.86
N LEU A 4 -2.66 9.60 -15.07
CA LEU A 4 -3.75 10.24 -15.80
C LEU A 4 -3.21 11.08 -16.96
N ALA A 5 -2.90 10.42 -18.08
CA ALA A 5 -2.46 11.11 -19.29
C ALA A 5 -3.51 12.13 -19.78
N GLY A 6 -3.07 13.34 -20.12
CA GLY A 6 -3.96 14.43 -20.60
C GLY A 6 -4.62 15.29 -19.51
N TRP A 7 -4.27 15.08 -18.24
CA TRP A 7 -4.74 15.87 -17.09
C TRP A 7 -3.78 16.97 -16.64
N GLU A 8 -2.77 17.28 -17.44
CA GLU A 8 -1.84 18.37 -17.21
C GLU A 8 -2.58 19.72 -17.23
N ASN A 9 -2.37 20.56 -16.21
CA ASN A 9 -2.93 21.92 -16.09
C ASN A 9 -4.48 22.01 -16.10
N ARG A 10 -5.20 20.93 -15.80
CA ARG A 10 -6.65 21.01 -15.57
C ARG A 10 -6.95 21.27 -14.10
N ALA A 11 -8.01 22.01 -13.82
CA ALA A 11 -8.54 22.26 -12.48
C ALA A 11 -9.80 21.42 -12.23
N PRO A 12 -9.67 20.08 -12.02
CA PRO A 12 -10.82 19.17 -11.92
C PRO A 12 -11.80 19.56 -10.82
N ARG A 13 -11.32 20.14 -9.72
CA ARG A 13 -12.17 20.69 -8.65
C ARG A 13 -13.13 21.74 -9.21
N ALA A 14 -12.59 22.80 -9.82
CA ALA A 14 -13.39 23.89 -10.36
C ALA A 14 -14.40 23.41 -11.43
N ILE A 15 -13.97 22.49 -12.31
CA ILE A 15 -14.85 21.91 -13.34
C ILE A 15 -16.02 21.16 -12.70
N LEU A 16 -15.76 20.38 -11.65
CA LEU A 16 -16.81 19.63 -10.95
C LEU A 16 -17.72 20.56 -10.14
N GLU A 17 -17.17 21.57 -9.49
CA GLU A 17 -17.95 22.59 -8.76
C GLU A 17 -18.88 23.35 -9.70
N GLU A 18 -18.38 23.81 -10.86
CA GLU A 18 -19.18 24.50 -11.87
C GLU A 18 -20.33 23.63 -12.39
N ARG A 19 -20.05 22.35 -12.67
CA ARG A 19 -21.04 21.43 -13.25
C ARG A 19 -22.08 20.93 -12.25
N THR A 20 -21.73 20.82 -10.98
CA THR A 20 -22.60 20.23 -9.95
C THR A 20 -23.25 21.27 -9.04
N GLY A 21 -22.68 22.48 -8.94
CA GLY A 21 -23.08 23.49 -7.97
C GLY A 21 -22.77 23.09 -6.51
N LEU A 22 -21.97 22.05 -6.30
CA LEU A 22 -21.61 21.53 -4.97
C LEU A 22 -20.13 21.76 -4.67
N PRO A 23 -19.74 21.96 -3.39
CA PRO A 23 -18.33 22.03 -3.01
C PRO A 23 -17.61 20.70 -3.30
N VAL A 24 -16.40 20.77 -3.84
CA VAL A 24 -15.62 19.57 -4.19
C VAL A 24 -14.27 19.62 -3.51
N GLU A 25 -13.88 18.53 -2.87
CA GLU A 25 -12.52 18.33 -2.36
C GLU A 25 -11.77 17.32 -3.21
N LEU A 26 -10.47 17.55 -3.40
CA LEU A 26 -9.56 16.62 -4.08
C LEU A 26 -8.39 16.29 -3.17
N GLY A 27 -8.06 15.00 -3.13
CA GLY A 27 -6.92 14.50 -2.36
C GLY A 27 -6.31 13.27 -3.03
N ASN A 28 -5.11 12.94 -2.59
CA ASN A 28 -4.46 11.68 -2.92
C ASN A 28 -5.29 10.51 -2.37
N ASP A 29 -5.38 9.41 -3.13
CA ASP A 29 -6.19 8.25 -2.83
C ASP A 29 -5.73 7.48 -1.58
N ALA A 30 -4.42 7.31 -1.39
CA ALA A 30 -3.86 6.68 -0.20
C ALA A 30 -4.01 7.57 1.05
N ASN A 31 -3.85 8.89 0.92
CA ASN A 31 -4.17 9.84 1.99
C ASN A 31 -5.66 9.80 2.35
N ALA A 32 -6.54 9.75 1.36
CA ALA A 32 -7.97 9.60 1.57
C ALA A 32 -8.27 8.28 2.29
N ALA A 33 -7.69 7.16 1.85
CA ALA A 33 -7.88 5.86 2.49
C ALA A 33 -7.39 5.86 3.96
N ALA A 34 -6.25 6.51 4.24
CA ALA A 34 -5.76 6.70 5.60
C ALA A 34 -6.74 7.50 6.46
N LEU A 35 -7.29 8.60 5.94
CA LEU A 35 -8.37 9.35 6.60
C LEU A 35 -9.62 8.51 6.82
N GLY A 36 -10.00 7.68 5.85
CA GLY A 36 -11.13 6.76 5.97
C GLY A 36 -10.97 5.83 7.15
N GLU A 37 -9.84 5.13 7.24
CA GLU A 37 -9.52 4.25 8.37
C GLU A 37 -9.44 5.01 9.70
N TRP A 38 -8.95 6.26 9.67
CA TRP A 38 -8.84 7.09 10.87
C TRP A 38 -10.20 7.60 11.37
N TYR A 39 -11.12 7.97 10.48
CA TYR A 39 -12.46 8.44 10.83
C TYR A 39 -13.42 7.30 11.14
N PHE A 40 -13.37 6.22 10.36
CA PHE A 40 -14.44 5.20 10.33
C PHE A 40 -13.96 3.77 10.61
N GLY A 41 -12.67 3.49 10.48
CA GLY A 41 -12.12 2.14 10.59
C GLY A 41 -11.23 1.93 11.81
N ALA A 42 -10.19 1.11 11.63
CA ALA A 42 -9.33 0.63 12.72
C ALA A 42 -8.42 1.72 13.32
N GLY A 43 -8.32 2.88 12.66
CA GLY A 43 -7.53 4.02 13.12
C GLY A 43 -8.22 4.93 14.12
N ARG A 44 -9.51 4.71 14.42
CA ARG A 44 -10.32 5.62 15.26
C ARG A 44 -9.72 5.84 16.64
N GLY A 45 -9.59 7.12 17.00
CA GLY A 45 -9.05 7.55 18.30
C GLY A 45 -7.53 7.50 18.41
N LEU A 46 -6.81 7.01 17.40
CA LEU A 46 -5.35 7.02 17.37
C LEU A 46 -4.81 8.40 16.97
N ARG A 47 -3.64 8.75 17.49
CA ARG A 47 -2.92 9.97 17.09
C ARG A 47 -1.85 9.70 16.03
N ASN A 48 -1.28 8.49 16.01
CA ASN A 48 -0.24 8.13 15.05
C ASN A 48 -0.64 6.83 14.33
N LEU A 49 -0.84 6.92 13.02
CA LEU A 49 -1.29 5.82 12.16
C LEU A 49 -0.53 5.90 10.84
N VAL A 50 -0.02 4.76 10.38
CA VAL A 50 0.47 4.64 9.00
C VAL A 50 -0.48 3.71 8.25
N TYR A 51 -1.02 4.17 7.14
CA TYR A 51 -1.73 3.35 6.18
C TYR A 51 -0.83 3.11 4.98
N VAL A 52 -0.72 1.86 4.53
CA VAL A 52 -0.01 1.45 3.32
C VAL A 52 -0.98 0.64 2.46
N THR A 53 -1.09 0.97 1.17
CA THR A 53 -1.87 0.19 0.21
C THR A 53 -0.94 -0.51 -0.76
N VAL A 54 -1.10 -1.82 -0.94
CA VAL A 54 -0.31 -2.63 -1.88
C VAL A 54 -1.25 -3.18 -2.97
N SER A 55 -1.08 -2.69 -4.19
CA SER A 55 -1.91 -3.05 -5.34
C SER A 55 -1.08 -2.99 -6.63
N THR A 56 -1.51 -2.23 -7.63
CA THR A 56 -0.70 -1.89 -8.82
C THR A 56 0.54 -1.06 -8.48
N GLY A 57 0.51 -0.36 -7.35
CA GLY A 57 1.64 0.36 -6.76
C GLY A 57 1.65 0.21 -5.23
N ILE A 58 2.54 0.94 -4.57
CA ILE A 58 2.58 1.08 -3.11
C ILE A 58 2.34 2.55 -2.75
N GLY A 59 1.14 2.83 -2.25
CA GLY A 59 0.77 4.14 -1.74
C GLY A 59 0.74 4.17 -0.22
N GLY A 60 0.75 5.36 0.37
CA GLY A 60 0.59 5.51 1.81
C GLY A 60 -0.04 6.82 2.21
N GLY A 61 -0.52 6.83 3.46
CA GLY A 61 -0.99 8.03 4.14
C GLY A 61 -0.66 7.93 5.62
N VAL A 62 -0.23 9.03 6.21
CA VAL A 62 0.25 9.06 7.60
C VAL A 62 -0.57 10.06 8.39
N ILE A 63 -1.13 9.60 9.51
CA ILE A 63 -1.62 10.48 10.58
C ILE A 63 -0.50 10.60 11.59
N ALA A 64 -0.05 11.82 11.85
CA ALA A 64 0.95 12.16 12.86
C ALA A 64 0.37 13.21 13.81
N ASP A 65 0.48 12.96 15.11
CA ASP A 65 -0.06 13.84 16.14
C ASP A 65 -1.56 14.17 16.02
N GLY A 66 -2.33 13.28 15.38
CA GLY A 66 -3.76 13.45 15.12
C GLY A 66 -4.07 14.35 13.92
N ARG A 67 -3.13 14.50 12.99
CA ARG A 67 -3.29 15.26 11.74
C ARG A 67 -2.78 14.45 10.56
N LEU A 68 -3.42 14.61 9.41
CA LEU A 68 -2.92 14.05 8.17
C LEU A 68 -1.61 14.76 7.78
N LEU A 69 -0.54 13.98 7.59
CA LEU A 69 0.76 14.48 7.19
C LEU A 69 0.75 14.78 5.68
N LEU A 70 0.57 16.04 5.32
CA LEU A 70 0.59 16.51 3.93
C LEU A 70 1.95 17.05 3.50
N GLY A 71 2.77 17.50 4.45
CA GLY A 71 4.04 18.17 4.16
C GLY A 71 3.86 19.51 3.43
N HIS A 72 4.98 20.19 3.14
CA HIS A 72 4.96 21.55 2.58
C HIS A 72 4.19 21.69 1.25
N ARG A 73 4.21 20.65 0.42
CA ARG A 73 3.59 20.65 -0.92
C ARG A 73 2.39 19.71 -1.06
N GLY A 74 1.86 19.16 0.04
CA GLY A 74 0.77 18.19 -0.04
C GLY A 74 1.19 16.81 -0.60
N ALA A 75 2.49 16.52 -0.58
CA ALA A 75 3.10 15.31 -1.17
C ALA A 75 4.01 14.58 -0.17
N ALA A 76 3.72 14.68 1.13
CA ALA A 76 4.32 13.79 2.12
C ALA A 76 3.72 12.38 2.03
N ALA A 77 4.39 11.42 2.67
CA ALA A 77 3.97 10.02 2.74
C ALA A 77 3.94 9.29 1.37
N GLU A 78 4.82 9.66 0.45
CA GLU A 78 5.14 8.89 -0.77
C GLU A 78 5.95 7.62 -0.42
N VAL A 79 5.36 6.76 0.41
CA VAL A 79 6.07 5.65 1.08
C VAL A 79 6.58 4.60 0.11
N GLY A 80 5.89 4.37 -1.01
CA GLY A 80 6.33 3.42 -2.04
C GLY A 80 7.63 3.82 -2.72
N HIS A 81 8.01 5.09 -2.67
CA HIS A 81 9.20 5.62 -3.34
C HIS A 81 10.46 5.61 -2.45
N HIS A 82 10.39 5.18 -1.19
CA HIS A 82 11.61 5.01 -0.41
C HIS A 82 12.47 3.89 -1.01
N ILE A 83 13.79 4.04 -0.91
CA ILE A 83 14.75 3.08 -1.45
C ILE A 83 14.86 1.88 -0.50
N ILE A 84 14.64 0.68 -1.03
CA ILE A 84 14.85 -0.59 -0.31
C ILE A 84 16.20 -1.19 -0.68
N ASP A 85 16.54 -1.16 -1.97
CA ASP A 85 17.80 -1.67 -2.50
C ASP A 85 18.68 -0.49 -2.92
N TRP A 86 19.76 -0.26 -2.18
CA TRP A 86 20.68 0.85 -2.43
C TRP A 86 21.61 0.59 -3.63
N GLU A 87 21.82 -0.67 -4.03
CA GLU A 87 22.70 -1.01 -5.15
C GLU A 87 22.01 -0.71 -6.48
N THR A 88 20.73 -1.06 -6.57
CA THR A 88 19.91 -0.83 -7.78
C THR A 88 19.10 0.47 -7.73
N LEU A 89 19.10 1.15 -6.57
CA LEU A 89 18.22 2.28 -6.27
C LEU A 89 16.74 1.95 -6.47
N ALA A 90 16.36 0.69 -6.32
CA ALA A 90 14.98 0.27 -6.47
C ALA A 90 14.15 0.70 -5.27
N SER A 91 13.03 1.37 -5.56
CA SER A 91 12.06 1.76 -4.56
C SER A 91 11.23 0.57 -4.07
N TRP A 92 10.56 0.75 -2.92
CA TRP A 92 9.68 -0.27 -2.37
C TRP A 92 8.61 -0.72 -3.36
N GLU A 93 7.97 0.22 -4.06
CA GLU A 93 6.98 -0.07 -5.10
C GLU A 93 7.57 -0.88 -6.26
N ASN A 94 8.80 -0.55 -6.70
CA ASN A 94 9.42 -1.27 -7.81
C ASN A 94 9.68 -2.74 -7.49
N LEU A 95 9.82 -3.07 -6.21
CA LEU A 95 10.16 -4.41 -5.73
C LEU A 95 8.96 -5.20 -5.22
N ALA A 96 7.97 -4.56 -4.59
CA ALA A 96 6.92 -5.24 -3.79
C ALA A 96 5.48 -4.83 -4.14
N ALA A 97 5.27 -4.17 -5.30
CA ALA A 97 3.93 -3.99 -5.83
C ALA A 97 3.49 -5.23 -6.63
N GLY A 98 2.18 -5.39 -6.86
CA GLY A 98 1.63 -6.52 -7.63
C GLY A 98 2.30 -6.73 -9.01
N PRO A 99 2.57 -5.66 -9.80
CA PRO A 99 3.32 -5.79 -11.05
C PRO A 99 4.78 -6.25 -10.86
N ALA A 100 5.41 -5.95 -9.73
CA ALA A 100 6.76 -6.42 -9.43
C ALA A 100 6.77 -7.94 -9.17
N LEU A 101 5.84 -8.43 -8.37
CA LEU A 101 5.64 -9.87 -8.14
C LEU A 101 5.29 -10.61 -9.45
N ALA A 102 4.43 -10.02 -10.29
CA ALA A 102 4.10 -10.57 -11.60
C ALA A 102 5.34 -10.69 -12.52
N ARG A 103 6.19 -9.66 -12.57
CA ARG A 103 7.46 -9.73 -13.34
C ARG A 103 8.39 -10.82 -12.81
N ALA A 104 8.57 -10.89 -11.49
CA ALA A 104 9.39 -11.92 -10.86
C ALA A 104 8.85 -13.35 -11.15
N ALA A 105 7.53 -13.51 -11.19
CA ALA A 105 6.90 -14.76 -11.58
C ALA A 105 7.14 -15.12 -13.05
N ALA A 106 7.00 -14.15 -13.97
CA ALA A 106 7.26 -14.36 -15.38
C ALA A 106 8.72 -14.81 -15.64
N GLU A 107 9.68 -14.21 -14.95
CA GLU A 107 11.09 -14.60 -14.99
C GLU A 107 11.30 -16.01 -14.42
N ALA A 108 10.68 -16.32 -13.28
CA ALA A 108 10.77 -17.64 -12.65
C ALA A 108 10.17 -18.75 -13.53
N MET A 109 9.07 -18.48 -14.24
CA MET A 109 8.42 -19.43 -15.16
C MET A 109 9.37 -19.90 -16.27
N ALA A 110 10.27 -19.03 -16.75
CA ALA A 110 11.23 -19.38 -17.80
C ALA A 110 12.25 -20.43 -17.35
N SER A 111 12.66 -20.38 -16.08
CA SER A 111 13.65 -21.31 -15.51
C SER A 111 13.03 -22.53 -14.82
N ASN A 112 11.71 -22.58 -14.68
CA ASN A 112 10.99 -23.61 -13.94
C ASN A 112 9.86 -24.19 -14.80
N PRO A 113 10.11 -25.16 -15.70
CA PRO A 113 9.08 -25.68 -16.60
C PRO A 113 7.95 -26.45 -15.88
N HIS A 114 8.17 -26.86 -14.64
CA HIS A 114 7.22 -27.66 -13.85
C HIS A 114 6.39 -26.85 -12.84
N THR A 115 6.54 -25.52 -12.76
CA THR A 115 5.70 -24.73 -11.86
C THR A 115 4.24 -24.77 -12.29
N LEU A 116 3.33 -24.82 -11.31
CA LEU A 116 1.89 -24.70 -11.51
C LEU A 116 1.49 -23.37 -12.14
N LEU A 117 2.36 -22.34 -12.13
CA LEU A 117 2.10 -21.05 -12.78
C LEU A 117 1.77 -21.20 -14.28
N HIS A 118 2.40 -22.15 -14.98
CA HIS A 118 2.12 -22.42 -16.40
C HIS A 118 0.71 -22.92 -16.66
N SER A 119 0.03 -23.47 -15.64
CA SER A 119 -1.38 -23.89 -15.75
C SER A 119 -2.36 -22.74 -15.49
N LEU A 120 -1.91 -21.65 -14.88
CA LEU A 120 -2.74 -20.52 -14.48
C LEU A 120 -2.64 -19.33 -15.45
N ALA A 121 -1.47 -19.11 -16.03
CA ALA A 121 -1.18 -17.97 -16.87
C ALA A 121 0.00 -18.23 -17.83
N THR A 122 0.22 -17.32 -18.76
CA THR A 122 1.48 -17.23 -19.53
C THR A 122 2.43 -16.23 -18.86
N PRO A 123 3.74 -16.23 -19.17
CA PRO A 123 4.66 -15.21 -18.65
C PRO A 123 4.22 -13.76 -18.95
N ALA A 124 3.45 -13.54 -20.03
CA ALA A 124 2.96 -12.21 -20.39
C ALA A 124 1.69 -11.78 -19.62
N THR A 125 0.98 -12.73 -19.00
CA THR A 125 -0.34 -12.49 -18.39
C THR A 125 -0.39 -12.84 -16.90
N VAL A 126 0.70 -13.40 -16.34
CA VAL A 126 0.76 -13.80 -14.93
C VAL A 126 0.59 -12.57 -14.03
N THR A 127 -0.21 -12.74 -12.98
CA THR A 127 -0.52 -11.71 -11.99
C THR A 127 -0.10 -12.15 -10.60
N ALA A 128 0.02 -11.21 -9.66
CA ALA A 128 0.21 -11.52 -8.24
C ALA A 128 -0.84 -12.51 -7.69
N GLY A 129 -2.08 -12.43 -8.19
CA GLY A 129 -3.14 -13.36 -7.82
C GLY A 129 -2.90 -14.78 -8.31
N ASP A 130 -2.27 -14.97 -9.48
CA ASP A 130 -1.92 -16.30 -9.99
C ASP A 130 -0.79 -16.92 -9.16
N VAL A 131 0.19 -16.10 -8.76
CA VAL A 131 1.27 -16.53 -7.84
C VAL A 131 0.69 -16.99 -6.51
N ALA A 132 -0.22 -16.21 -5.93
CA ALA A 132 -0.91 -16.58 -4.70
C ALA A 132 -1.66 -17.92 -4.82
N ARG A 133 -2.41 -18.12 -5.91
CA ARG A 133 -3.14 -19.38 -6.15
C ARG A 133 -2.20 -20.56 -6.32
N ALA A 134 -1.10 -20.41 -7.06
CA ALA A 134 -0.09 -21.47 -7.22
C ALA A 134 0.58 -21.82 -5.88
N ALA A 135 0.94 -20.80 -5.07
CA ALA A 135 1.55 -21.01 -3.76
C ALA A 135 0.61 -21.76 -2.80
N ALA A 136 -0.68 -21.40 -2.80
CA ALA A 136 -1.72 -22.08 -2.02
C ALA A 136 -1.95 -23.52 -2.48
N ALA A 137 -1.71 -23.82 -3.76
CA ALA A 137 -1.75 -25.18 -4.32
C ALA A 137 -0.46 -25.99 -4.06
N GLY A 138 0.50 -25.45 -3.30
CA GLY A 138 1.73 -26.15 -2.93
C GLY A 138 2.89 -26.00 -3.93
N ASP A 139 2.79 -25.07 -4.89
CA ASP A 139 3.88 -24.82 -5.83
C ASP A 139 5.08 -24.17 -5.14
N ALA A 140 6.22 -24.86 -5.14
CA ALA A 140 7.42 -24.42 -4.44
C ALA A 140 8.00 -23.10 -5.00
N VAL A 141 7.91 -22.87 -6.32
CA VAL A 141 8.40 -21.64 -6.95
C VAL A 141 7.54 -20.45 -6.52
N ALA A 142 6.22 -20.60 -6.58
CA ALA A 142 5.29 -19.58 -6.14
C ALA A 142 5.39 -19.30 -4.63
N GLN A 143 5.62 -20.32 -3.80
CA GLN A 143 5.88 -20.13 -2.37
C GLN A 143 7.13 -19.31 -2.11
N GLN A 144 8.23 -19.57 -2.83
CA GLN A 144 9.45 -18.77 -2.73
C GLN A 144 9.24 -17.31 -3.16
N LEU A 145 8.45 -17.09 -4.21
CA LEU A 145 8.09 -15.74 -4.66
C LEU A 145 7.26 -15.00 -3.60
N MET A 146 6.27 -15.65 -3.00
CA MET A 146 5.46 -15.06 -1.92
C MET A 146 6.28 -14.80 -0.66
N ASP A 147 7.22 -15.67 -0.32
CA ASP A 147 8.15 -15.45 0.80
C ASP A 147 9.04 -14.23 0.56
N ARG A 148 9.61 -14.10 -0.65
CA ARG A 148 10.40 -12.92 -1.04
C ARG A 148 9.57 -11.65 -1.00
N GLU A 149 8.33 -11.69 -1.48
CA GLU A 149 7.40 -10.57 -1.44
C GLU A 149 7.13 -10.12 0.01
N GLY A 150 6.87 -11.08 0.91
CA GLY A 150 6.68 -10.80 2.32
C GLY A 150 7.92 -10.22 3.00
N ASP A 151 9.12 -10.64 2.59
CA ASP A 151 10.38 -10.07 3.09
C ASP A 151 10.56 -8.61 2.66
N LEU A 152 10.25 -8.29 1.40
CA LEU A 152 10.30 -6.93 0.86
C LEU A 152 9.25 -6.01 1.51
N LEU A 153 8.04 -6.53 1.73
CA LEU A 153 7.01 -5.82 2.50
C LEU A 153 7.48 -5.56 3.94
N GLY A 154 8.08 -6.55 4.58
CA GLY A 154 8.66 -6.41 5.91
C GLY A 154 9.73 -5.32 5.99
N ALA A 155 10.64 -5.25 5.00
CA ALA A 155 11.68 -4.24 4.94
C ALA A 155 11.11 -2.81 4.89
N GLY A 156 10.12 -2.57 4.02
CA GLY A 156 9.50 -1.25 3.95
C GLY A 156 8.67 -0.90 5.18
N LEU A 157 8.02 -1.88 5.80
CA LEU A 157 7.31 -1.68 7.08
C LEU A 157 8.24 -1.32 8.23
N VAL A 158 9.45 -1.89 8.29
CA VAL A 158 10.48 -1.48 9.25
C VAL A 158 10.82 0.00 9.07
N ASN A 159 10.98 0.48 7.83
CA ASN A 159 11.20 1.90 7.56
C ASN A 159 10.03 2.76 8.07
N MET A 160 8.78 2.31 7.87
CA MET A 160 7.61 3.04 8.36
C MET A 160 7.57 3.15 9.88
N LEU A 161 7.93 2.06 10.57
CA LEU A 161 8.04 2.04 12.03
C LEU A 161 9.08 3.05 12.52
N HIS A 162 10.27 3.04 11.92
CA HIS A 162 11.39 3.90 12.32
C HIS A 162 11.16 5.39 12.01
N LEU A 163 10.51 5.70 10.89
CA LEU A 163 10.30 7.09 10.47
C LEU A 163 9.12 7.75 11.17
N TYR A 164 8.07 7.00 11.48
CA TYR A 164 6.80 7.58 11.95
C TYR A 164 6.41 7.18 13.37
N SER A 165 7.05 6.17 13.98
CA SER A 165 6.72 5.69 15.32
C SER A 165 5.19 5.53 15.56
N PRO A 166 4.45 4.82 14.68
CA PRO A 166 3.00 4.79 14.76
C PRO A 166 2.46 3.90 15.89
N ASN A 167 1.21 4.14 16.28
CA ASN A 167 0.48 3.23 17.17
C ASN A 167 -0.02 1.98 16.43
N LEU A 168 -0.18 2.07 15.11
CA LEU A 168 -0.74 1.03 14.25
C LEU A 168 -0.26 1.24 12.81
N ILE A 169 0.06 0.14 12.13
CA ILE A 169 0.16 0.12 10.67
C ILE A 169 -1.03 -0.66 10.10
N LEU A 170 -1.74 -0.04 9.16
CA LEU A 170 -2.82 -0.66 8.40
C LEU A 170 -2.36 -0.96 6.96
N LEU A 171 -2.62 -2.18 6.53
CA LEU A 171 -2.33 -2.68 5.19
C LEU A 171 -3.65 -2.81 4.40
N GLY A 172 -3.79 -1.97 3.38
CA GLY A 172 -4.86 -2.06 2.39
C GLY A 172 -4.35 -2.55 1.03
N GLY A 173 -5.23 -2.47 0.04
CA GLY A 173 -4.92 -2.87 -1.34
C GLY A 173 -5.07 -4.37 -1.58
N GLY A 174 -5.40 -4.71 -2.83
CA GLY A 174 -5.79 -6.07 -3.21
C GLY A 174 -4.68 -7.11 -3.03
N VAL A 175 -3.40 -6.72 -3.09
CA VAL A 175 -2.30 -7.66 -2.87
C VAL A 175 -2.23 -8.06 -1.39
N ALA A 176 -2.27 -7.09 -0.47
CA ALA A 176 -2.19 -7.39 0.96
C ALA A 176 -3.46 -8.09 1.48
N ILE A 177 -4.64 -7.60 1.10
CA ILE A 177 -5.94 -8.13 1.58
C ILE A 177 -6.13 -9.60 1.19
N ASN A 178 -5.77 -9.97 -0.05
CA ASN A 178 -5.97 -11.33 -0.56
C ASN A 178 -4.85 -12.31 -0.16
N ASN A 179 -3.80 -11.84 0.52
CA ASN A 179 -2.63 -12.65 0.85
C ASN A 179 -2.18 -12.42 2.30
N PRO A 180 -2.98 -12.83 3.30
CA PRO A 180 -2.66 -12.60 4.72
C PRO A 180 -1.33 -13.24 5.14
N GLN A 181 -0.85 -14.29 4.45
CA GLN A 181 0.47 -14.87 4.73
C GLN A 181 1.65 -13.89 4.49
N LEU A 182 1.47 -12.88 3.62
CA LEU A 182 2.49 -11.84 3.42
C LEU A 182 2.69 -11.03 4.70
N ILE A 183 1.63 -10.79 5.46
CA ILE A 183 1.70 -10.07 6.74
C ILE A 183 2.51 -10.89 7.75
N GLU A 184 2.25 -12.20 7.82
CA GLU A 184 2.99 -13.07 8.74
C GLU A 184 4.48 -13.13 8.39
N ARG A 185 4.82 -13.18 7.09
CA ARG A 185 6.21 -13.09 6.64
C ARG A 185 6.83 -11.73 6.99
N ALA A 186 6.13 -10.63 6.72
CA ALA A 186 6.58 -9.30 7.04
C ALA A 186 6.79 -9.09 8.56
N ARG A 187 5.96 -9.70 9.42
CA ARG A 187 6.13 -9.67 10.88
C ARG A 187 7.46 -10.27 11.32
N ARG A 188 7.90 -11.39 10.72
CA ARG A 188 9.21 -11.99 11.02
C ARG A 188 10.38 -11.05 10.69
N VAL A 189 10.27 -10.27 9.61
CA VAL A 189 11.25 -9.22 9.30
C VAL A 189 11.21 -8.11 10.34
N ILE A 190 10.02 -7.65 10.74
CA ILE A 190 9.87 -6.63 11.78
C ILE A 190 10.49 -7.09 13.11
N GLU A 191 10.21 -8.31 13.54
CA GLU A 191 10.75 -8.89 14.78
C GLU A 191 12.29 -8.93 14.80
N THR A 192 12.91 -9.16 13.65
CA THR A 192 14.37 -9.31 13.55
C THR A 192 15.09 -8.01 13.21
N ARG A 193 14.44 -7.07 12.53
CA ARG A 193 15.08 -5.86 11.96
C ARG A 193 14.62 -4.56 12.59
N ALA A 194 13.41 -4.48 13.15
CA ALA A 194 12.96 -3.29 13.84
C ALA A 194 13.68 -3.12 15.19
N MET A 195 13.78 -1.87 15.66
CA MET A 195 14.23 -1.60 17.02
C MET A 195 13.22 -2.19 17.99
N GLU A 196 13.69 -2.65 19.15
CA GLU A 196 12.87 -3.38 20.13
C GLU A 196 11.55 -2.66 20.47
N ALA A 197 11.60 -1.34 20.65
CA ALA A 197 10.44 -0.50 20.93
C ALA A 197 9.31 -0.57 19.89
N TYR A 198 9.61 -0.96 18.64
CA TYR A 198 8.65 -0.99 17.55
C TYR A 198 8.14 -2.40 17.21
N ARG A 199 8.77 -3.46 17.73
CA ARG A 199 8.40 -4.85 17.39
C ARG A 199 6.99 -5.23 17.82
N SER A 200 6.48 -4.58 18.87
CA SER A 200 5.13 -4.79 19.38
C SER A 200 4.07 -3.94 18.67
N VAL A 201 4.46 -3.02 17.78
CA VAL A 201 3.49 -2.19 17.05
C VAL A 201 2.65 -3.09 16.15
N PRO A 202 1.31 -3.05 16.27
CA PRO A 202 0.45 -3.90 15.45
C PRO A 202 0.53 -3.53 13.97
N VAL A 203 0.69 -4.54 13.12
CA VAL A 203 0.43 -4.47 11.68
C VAL A 203 -0.82 -5.30 11.40
N ARG A 204 -1.84 -4.69 10.80
CA ARG A 204 -3.15 -5.32 10.54
C ARG A 204 -3.64 -5.00 9.14
N LEU A 205 -4.58 -5.79 8.64
CA LEU A 205 -5.35 -5.40 7.46
C LEU A 205 -6.25 -4.20 7.77
N ALA A 206 -6.44 -3.34 6.77
CA ALA A 206 -7.38 -2.23 6.79
C ALA A 206 -8.81 -2.73 7.01
N GLU A 207 -9.55 -2.12 7.94
CA GLU A 207 -10.88 -2.60 8.34
C GLU A 207 -11.94 -2.31 7.27
N LEU A 208 -11.81 -1.20 6.56
CA LEU A 208 -12.75 -0.79 5.52
C LEU A 208 -12.60 -1.59 4.23
N GLY A 209 -11.48 -2.31 4.08
CA GLY A 209 -11.17 -3.12 2.89
C GLY A 209 -11.27 -2.32 1.60
N GLU A 210 -12.02 -2.82 0.63
CA GLU A 210 -12.23 -2.16 -0.67
C GLU A 210 -12.95 -0.80 -0.56
N ARG A 211 -13.64 -0.53 0.55
CA ARG A 211 -14.35 0.74 0.77
C ARG A 211 -13.46 1.86 1.29
N ALA A 212 -12.18 1.58 1.60
CA ALA A 212 -11.25 2.56 2.17
C ALA A 212 -11.14 3.82 1.30
N GLY A 213 -11.07 3.69 -0.02
CA GLY A 213 -11.03 4.84 -0.93
C GLY A 213 -12.30 5.68 -0.92
N LEU A 214 -13.48 5.02 -0.98
CA LEU A 214 -14.78 5.71 -1.01
C LEU A 214 -15.06 6.43 0.32
N LEU A 215 -14.94 5.72 1.44
CA LEU A 215 -15.12 6.31 2.76
C LEU A 215 -14.01 7.31 3.08
N GLY A 216 -12.83 7.12 2.50
CA GLY A 216 -11.74 8.07 2.53
C GLY A 216 -12.05 9.40 1.86
N ALA A 217 -12.73 9.38 0.71
CA ALA A 217 -13.19 10.60 0.05
C ALA A 217 -14.22 11.36 0.91
N VAL A 218 -15.12 10.64 1.58
CA VAL A 218 -16.05 11.23 2.56
C VAL A 218 -15.29 11.84 3.75
N ALA A 219 -14.33 11.09 4.32
CA ALA A 219 -13.51 11.54 5.43
C ALA A 219 -12.71 12.80 5.06
N LEU A 220 -12.13 12.86 3.86
CA LEU A 220 -11.42 14.04 3.36
C LEU A 220 -12.34 15.27 3.33
N PHE A 221 -13.54 15.13 2.77
CA PHE A 221 -14.49 16.24 2.71
C PHE A 221 -14.86 16.75 4.10
N LEU A 222 -15.15 15.85 5.05
CA LEU A 222 -15.44 16.22 6.43
C LEU A 222 -14.24 16.89 7.11
N HIS A 223 -13.05 16.32 6.94
CA HIS A 223 -11.81 16.81 7.54
C HIS A 223 -11.49 18.25 7.14
N MET A 224 -11.67 18.59 5.85
CA MET A 224 -11.45 19.94 5.34
C MET A 224 -12.46 20.95 5.91
N ARG A 225 -13.69 20.52 6.20
CA ARG A 225 -14.73 21.40 6.79
C ARG A 225 -14.63 21.57 8.30
N GLU A 226 -14.04 20.61 8.99
CA GLU A 226 -13.81 20.66 10.44
C GLU A 226 -12.62 21.55 10.84
N GLY A 227 -11.88 22.09 9.87
CA GLY A 227 -10.77 23.02 10.12
C GLY A 227 -9.53 22.39 10.75
N ARG A 228 -9.32 21.07 10.55
CA ARG A 228 -8.20 20.31 11.13
C ARG A 228 -6.96 20.18 10.22
N ALA A 229 -6.86 21.04 9.20
CA ALA A 229 -5.76 21.08 8.24
C ALA A 229 -4.42 21.49 8.88
#